data_AF-A0A382WNV6-F1
#
_entry.id   AF-A0A382WNV6-F1
#
_cell.length_a   1.000
_cell.length_b   1.000
_cell.length_c   1.000
_cell.angle_alpha   90.00
_cell.angle_beta   90.00
_cell.angle_gamma   90.00
#
_symmetry.space_group_name_H-M   'P 1'
#
loop_
_entity.id
_entity.type
_entity.pdbx_description
1 polymer ?
#
loop_
_entity_poly.entity_id
_entity_poly.type
_entity_poly.pdbx_seq_one_letter_code
_entity_poly.pdbx_strand_id
1 'polypeptide(L)'
;MSMILMVIISIVISGFIFGILGFLARMFIVGGEFRRAQDAAEGQLRRAEARNREILVEAKENALKIKSQAQSEINNDRREIQKLDSSLEAREENLKKQNNELQKKVNEVNKKDQDLESERKTVQALESDQVSILEELSKFSAAEAKELLIDKTNKNIEFELAKVYKDAESQMYSEADDKAKEILASSMQRYASEVVRDSSVSSINLPNEEMKGRIIGREGRNIRAIENSTGVDLIVDEEPESISVSCFDPIR
;
A
#
# COMPACT_ATOMS: atom_id res chain seq x y z
N MET A 1 -127.43 95.30 40.90
CA MET A 1 -127.33 93.91 41.39
C MET A 1 -127.14 92.89 40.25
N SER A 2 -127.71 93.12 39.05
CA SER A 2 -127.50 92.26 37.87
C SER A 2 -126.07 92.24 37.30
N MET A 3 -125.35 93.37 37.34
CA MET A 3 -124.01 93.47 36.73
C MET A 3 -122.93 92.66 37.46
N ILE A 4 -122.92 92.68 38.80
CA ILE A 4 -121.92 91.97 39.63
C ILE A 4 -122.06 90.45 39.48
N LEU A 5 -123.30 89.94 39.38
CA LEU A 5 -123.56 88.52 39.17
C LEU A 5 -123.02 88.03 37.81
N MET A 6 -123.15 88.84 36.75
CA MET A 6 -122.57 88.51 35.44
C MET A 6 -121.03 88.43 35.47
N VAL A 7 -120.36 89.32 36.22
CA VAL A 7 -118.89 89.31 36.33
C VAL A 7 -118.40 88.08 37.09
N ILE A 8 -119.09 87.66 38.15
CA ILE A 8 -118.72 86.45 38.89
C ILE A 8 -118.90 85.20 38.02
N ILE A 9 -120.01 85.13 37.27
CA ILE A 9 -120.28 84.02 36.34
C ILE A 9 -119.23 83.97 35.22
N SER A 10 -118.83 85.13 34.66
CA SER A 10 -117.80 85.15 33.61
C SER A 10 -116.42 84.73 34.12
N ILE A 11 -116.05 85.09 35.34
CA ILE A 11 -114.79 84.65 35.97
C ILE A 11 -114.81 83.13 36.18
N VAL A 12 -115.90 82.57 36.73
CA VAL A 12 -116.01 81.11 36.95
C VAL A 12 -115.98 80.35 35.62
N ILE A 13 -116.70 80.82 34.60
CA ILE A 13 -116.70 80.22 33.26
C ILE A 13 -115.29 80.31 32.64
N SER A 14 -114.62 81.46 32.76
CA SER A 14 -113.25 81.61 32.23
C SER A 14 -112.26 80.69 32.94
N GLY A 15 -112.31 80.57 34.28
CA GLY A 15 -111.47 79.66 35.04
C GLY A 15 -111.71 78.19 34.68
N PHE A 16 -112.97 77.82 34.44
CA PHE A 16 -113.33 76.47 33.99
C PHE A 16 -112.80 76.17 32.58
N ILE A 17 -112.93 77.12 31.65
CA ILE A 17 -112.40 77.01 30.29
C ILE A 17 -110.86 76.91 30.30
N PHE A 18 -110.17 77.75 31.07
CA PHE A 18 -108.71 77.68 31.21
C PHE A 18 -108.23 76.41 31.91
N GLY A 19 -108.98 75.89 32.90
CA GLY A 19 -108.70 74.61 33.53
C GLY A 19 -108.82 73.42 32.58
N ILE A 20 -109.88 73.40 31.75
CA ILE A 20 -110.08 72.38 30.72
C ILE A 20 -109.01 72.47 29.64
N LEU A 21 -108.69 73.68 29.16
CA LEU A 21 -107.62 73.89 28.18
C LEU A 21 -106.26 73.47 28.71
N GLY A 22 -105.95 73.78 29.98
CA GLY A 22 -104.71 73.35 30.64
C GLY A 22 -104.63 71.83 30.83
N PHE A 23 -105.74 71.18 31.19
CA PHE A 23 -105.82 69.72 31.29
C PHE A 23 -105.64 69.03 29.95
N LEU A 24 -106.31 69.53 28.89
CA LEU A 24 -106.15 69.03 27.53
C LEU A 24 -104.72 69.23 27.01
N ALA A 25 -104.14 70.42 27.19
CA ALA A 25 -102.75 70.70 26.80
C ALA A 25 -101.76 69.77 27.54
N ARG A 26 -101.95 69.56 28.84
CA ARG A 26 -101.14 68.62 29.63
C ARG A 26 -101.32 67.18 29.14
N MET A 27 -102.54 66.76 28.84
CA MET A 27 -102.83 65.41 28.32
C MET A 27 -102.18 65.17 26.95
N PHE A 28 -102.17 66.18 26.07
CA PHE A 28 -101.49 66.11 24.78
C PHE A 28 -99.96 66.10 24.90
N ILE A 29 -99.38 66.93 25.76
CA ILE A 29 -97.92 67.00 25.96
C ILE A 29 -97.40 65.71 26.62
N VAL A 30 -97.99 65.29 27.74
CA VAL A 30 -97.58 64.08 28.47
C VAL A 30 -97.85 62.81 27.65
N GLY A 31 -98.98 62.76 26.92
CA GLY A 31 -99.27 61.66 26.01
C GLY A 31 -98.29 61.59 24.83
N GLY A 32 -97.83 62.74 24.33
CA GLY A 32 -96.81 62.82 23.29
C GLY A 32 -95.43 62.37 23.77
N GLU A 33 -95.01 62.75 24.97
CA GLU A 33 -93.75 62.30 25.59
C GLU A 33 -93.76 60.79 25.87
N PHE A 34 -94.88 60.25 26.37
CA PHE A 34 -95.01 58.81 26.60
C PHE A 34 -94.92 58.00 25.31
N ARG A 35 -95.58 58.45 24.23
CA ARG A 35 -95.47 57.81 22.90
C ARG A 35 -94.04 57.87 22.37
N ARG A 36 -93.36 59.02 22.45
CA ARG A 36 -91.95 59.13 22.04
C ARG A 36 -91.02 58.24 22.86
N ALA A 37 -91.26 58.12 24.17
CA ALA A 37 -90.50 57.23 25.05
C ALA A 37 -90.75 55.75 24.69
N GLN A 38 -92.00 55.39 24.38
CA GLN A 38 -92.38 54.05 23.94
C GLN A 38 -91.77 53.71 22.58
N ASP A 39 -91.87 54.61 21.59
CA ASP A 39 -91.27 54.44 20.26
C ASP A 39 -89.73 54.37 20.34
N ALA A 40 -89.11 55.15 21.23
CA ALA A 40 -87.68 55.09 21.48
C ALA A 40 -87.29 53.75 22.12
N ALA A 41 -88.05 53.27 23.12
CA ALA A 41 -87.81 51.98 23.76
C ALA A 41 -87.98 50.81 22.77
N GLU A 42 -89.04 50.84 21.96
CA GLU A 42 -89.28 49.83 20.92
C GLU A 42 -88.19 49.90 19.82
N GLY A 43 -87.76 51.10 19.45
CA GLY A 43 -86.65 51.30 18.52
C GLY A 43 -85.30 50.78 19.07
N GLN A 44 -85.06 50.89 20.37
CA GLN A 44 -83.89 50.29 21.02
C GLN A 44 -84.00 48.77 21.08
N LEU A 45 -85.19 48.23 21.40
CA LEU A 45 -85.44 46.79 21.43
C LEU A 45 -85.21 46.16 20.04
N ARG A 46 -85.77 46.75 18.98
CA ARG A 46 -85.56 46.30 17.59
C ARG A 46 -84.09 46.35 17.18
N ARG A 47 -83.36 47.40 17.57
CA ARG A 47 -81.90 47.50 17.32
C ARG A 47 -81.12 46.44 18.08
N ALA A 48 -81.48 46.17 19.34
CA ALA A 48 -80.86 45.13 20.14
C ALA A 48 -81.13 43.74 19.56
N GLU A 49 -82.36 43.47 19.12
CA GLU A 49 -82.73 42.22 18.43
C GLU A 49 -81.99 42.05 17.11
N ALA A 50 -81.90 43.09 16.28
CA ALA A 50 -81.17 43.07 15.02
C ALA A 50 -79.67 42.79 15.26
N ARG A 51 -79.05 43.49 16.23
CA ARG A 51 -77.65 43.26 16.61
C ARG A 51 -77.43 41.86 17.17
N ASN A 52 -78.34 41.34 17.99
CA ASN A 52 -78.25 39.96 18.49
C ASN A 52 -78.33 38.94 17.36
N ARG A 53 -79.21 39.16 16.38
CA ARG A 53 -79.29 38.29 15.19
C ARG A 53 -78.00 38.35 14.37
N GLU A 54 -77.45 39.54 14.16
CA GLU A 54 -76.18 39.74 13.45
C GLU A 54 -75.03 39.01 14.15
N ILE A 55 -74.87 39.19 15.47
CA ILE A 55 -73.87 38.49 16.28
C ILE A 55 -74.05 36.97 16.19
N LEU A 56 -75.29 36.48 16.24
CA LEU A 56 -75.57 35.04 16.13
C LEU A 56 -75.24 34.49 14.74
N VAL A 57 -75.48 35.25 13.67
CA VAL A 57 -75.13 34.85 12.30
C VAL A 57 -73.61 34.84 12.15
N GLU A 58 -72.92 35.89 12.57
CA GLU A 58 -71.46 35.98 12.52
C GLU A 58 -70.80 34.87 13.36
N ALA A 59 -71.31 34.59 14.56
CA ALA A 59 -70.85 33.49 15.39
C ALA A 59 -71.04 32.12 14.70
N LYS A 60 -72.17 31.92 14.01
CA LYS A 60 -72.42 30.70 13.23
C LYS A 60 -71.49 30.58 12.02
N GLU A 61 -71.26 31.66 11.29
CA GLU A 61 -70.34 31.69 10.15
C GLU A 61 -68.91 31.39 10.60
N ASN A 62 -68.45 32.03 11.67
CA ASN A 62 -67.14 31.77 12.26
C ASN A 62 -67.02 30.32 12.76
N ALA A 63 -68.06 29.78 13.42
CA ALA A 63 -68.07 28.38 13.85
C ALA A 63 -68.00 27.41 12.66
N LEU A 64 -68.74 27.69 11.58
CA LEU A 64 -68.68 26.89 10.35
C LEU A 64 -67.32 26.99 9.66
N LYS A 65 -66.71 28.18 9.64
CA LYS A 65 -65.38 28.40 9.07
C LYS A 65 -64.31 27.63 9.84
N ILE A 66 -64.31 27.75 11.17
CA ILE A 66 -63.39 27.00 12.05
C ILE A 66 -63.58 25.50 11.85
N LYS A 67 -64.84 25.03 11.82
CA LYS A 67 -65.14 23.61 11.59
C LYS A 67 -64.64 23.13 10.22
N SER A 68 -64.82 23.93 9.17
CA SER A 68 -64.38 23.61 7.82
C SER A 68 -62.85 23.55 7.72
N GLN A 69 -62.17 24.53 8.32
CA GLN A 69 -60.70 24.57 8.39
C GLN A 69 -60.14 23.36 9.15
N ALA A 70 -60.67 23.08 10.34
CA ALA A 70 -60.28 21.92 11.13
C ALA A 70 -60.52 20.60 10.37
N GLN A 71 -61.64 20.47 9.66
CA GLN A 71 -61.92 19.29 8.86
C GLN A 71 -60.95 19.14 7.68
N SER A 72 -60.56 20.25 7.04
CA SER A 72 -59.56 20.24 5.98
C SER A 72 -58.18 19.85 6.50
N GLU A 73 -57.76 20.37 7.66
CA GLU A 73 -56.50 20.02 8.32
C GLU A 73 -56.46 18.53 8.66
N ILE A 74 -57.50 18.01 9.33
CA ILE A 74 -57.63 16.57 9.63
C ILE A 74 -57.56 15.71 8.36
N ASN A 75 -58.16 16.16 7.26
CA ASN A 75 -58.11 15.44 6.00
C ASN A 75 -56.71 15.46 5.37
N ASN A 76 -55.98 16.57 5.50
CA ASN A 76 -54.60 16.67 5.03
C ASN A 76 -53.67 15.79 5.88
N ASP A 77 -53.78 15.85 7.20
CA ASP A 77 -53.01 15.01 8.13
C ASP A 77 -53.26 13.53 7.87
N ARG A 78 -54.53 13.13 7.65
CA ARG A 78 -54.87 11.75 7.27
C ARG A 78 -54.19 11.31 5.99
N ARG A 79 -54.13 12.17 4.96
CA ARG A 79 -53.45 11.87 3.70
C ARG A 79 -51.94 11.76 3.88
N GLU A 80 -51.35 12.61 4.72
CA GLU A 80 -49.92 12.56 5.02
C GLU A 80 -49.57 11.30 5.79
N ILE A 81 -50.35 10.95 6.81
CA ILE A 81 -50.21 9.70 7.57
C ILE A 81 -50.31 8.50 6.62
N GLN A 82 -51.32 8.43 5.74
CA GLN A 82 -51.45 7.33 4.77
C GLN A 82 -50.25 7.23 3.83
N LYS A 83 -49.67 8.35 3.39
CA LYS A 83 -48.45 8.35 2.58
C LYS A 83 -47.26 7.81 3.35
N LEU A 84 -47.07 8.26 4.60
CA LEU A 84 -46.00 7.79 5.47
C LEU A 84 -46.15 6.28 5.73
N ASP A 85 -47.36 5.81 6.01
CA ASP A 85 -47.66 4.40 6.27
C ASP A 85 -47.33 3.54 5.04
N SER A 86 -47.80 3.94 3.85
CA SER A 86 -47.47 3.23 2.60
C SER A 86 -45.97 3.21 2.30
N SER A 87 -45.24 4.28 2.64
CA SER A 87 -43.79 4.32 2.48
C SER A 87 -43.06 3.45 3.51
N LEU A 88 -43.59 3.33 4.72
CA LEU A 88 -43.06 2.45 5.77
C LEU A 88 -43.28 0.99 5.41
N GLU A 89 -44.48 0.62 4.94
CA GLU A 89 -44.80 -0.74 4.46
C GLU A 89 -43.85 -1.17 3.32
N ALA A 90 -43.63 -0.29 2.34
CA ALA A 90 -42.70 -0.56 1.24
C ALA A 90 -41.24 -0.76 1.71
N ARG A 91 -40.81 0.01 2.73
CA ARG A 91 -39.49 -0.15 3.35
C ARG A 91 -39.41 -1.46 4.14
N GLU A 92 -40.44 -1.81 4.89
CA GLU A 92 -40.49 -3.06 5.64
C GLU A 92 -40.43 -4.28 4.71
N GLU A 93 -41.17 -4.26 3.60
CA GLU A 93 -41.13 -5.33 2.61
C GLU A 93 -39.73 -5.46 1.98
N ASN A 94 -39.08 -4.33 1.67
CA ASN A 94 -37.72 -4.33 1.14
C ASN A 94 -36.72 -4.91 2.15
N LEU A 95 -36.76 -4.45 3.41
CA LEU A 95 -35.91 -4.97 4.48
C LEU A 95 -36.14 -6.46 4.69
N LYS A 96 -37.38 -6.93 4.63
CA LYS A 96 -37.71 -8.36 4.73
C LYS A 96 -37.12 -9.17 3.57
N LYS A 97 -37.16 -8.65 2.34
CA LYS A 97 -36.51 -9.27 1.17
C LYS A 97 -35.00 -9.34 1.36
N GLN A 98 -34.35 -8.24 1.73
CA GLN A 98 -32.92 -8.18 2.00
C GLN A 98 -32.49 -9.15 3.11
N ASN A 99 -33.28 -9.23 4.18
CA ASN A 99 -32.99 -10.14 5.29
C ASN A 99 -33.10 -11.61 4.87
N ASN A 100 -34.12 -11.95 4.07
CA ASN A 100 -34.26 -13.30 3.51
C ASN A 100 -33.10 -13.67 2.56
N GLU A 101 -32.65 -12.73 1.73
CA GLU A 101 -31.48 -12.92 0.86
C GLU A 101 -30.19 -13.09 1.67
N LEU A 102 -30.01 -12.28 2.72
CA LEU A 102 -28.88 -12.39 3.63
C LEU A 102 -28.87 -13.75 4.33
N GLN A 103 -30.01 -14.19 4.85
CA GLN A 103 -30.13 -15.49 5.50
C GLN A 103 -29.81 -16.65 4.54
N LYS A 104 -30.23 -16.56 3.28
CA LYS A 104 -29.85 -17.54 2.25
C LYS A 104 -28.34 -17.57 2.04
N LYS A 105 -27.69 -16.41 1.89
CA LYS A 105 -26.23 -16.31 1.75
C LYS A 105 -25.49 -16.88 2.97
N VAL A 106 -25.96 -16.57 4.18
CA VAL A 106 -25.38 -17.11 5.42
C VAL A 106 -25.46 -18.64 5.42
N ASN A 107 -26.62 -19.20 5.06
CA ASN A 107 -26.80 -20.64 4.98
C ASN A 107 -25.92 -21.29 3.89
N GLU A 108 -25.74 -20.64 2.74
CA GLU A 108 -24.84 -21.10 1.67
C GLU A 108 -23.38 -21.09 2.11
N VAL A 109 -22.93 -20.02 2.78
CA VAL A 109 -21.57 -19.92 3.32
C VAL A 109 -21.33 -21.00 4.37
N ASN A 110 -22.24 -21.17 5.32
CA ASN A 110 -22.12 -22.20 6.35
C ASN A 110 -22.04 -23.62 5.76
N LYS A 111 -22.80 -23.90 4.69
CA LYS A 111 -22.68 -25.18 3.98
C LYS A 111 -21.31 -25.35 3.33
N LYS A 112 -20.82 -24.33 2.63
CA LYS A 112 -19.48 -24.36 2.02
C LYS A 112 -18.38 -24.54 3.05
N ASP A 113 -18.50 -23.91 4.22
CA ASP A 113 -17.53 -24.07 5.32
C ASP A 113 -17.54 -25.50 5.87
N GLN A 114 -18.73 -26.10 6.02
CA GLN A 114 -18.86 -27.51 6.42
C GLN A 114 -18.27 -28.47 5.37
N ASP A 115 -18.57 -28.23 4.09
CA ASP A 115 -18.03 -29.02 2.98
C ASP A 115 -16.50 -28.92 2.95
N LEU A 116 -15.94 -27.70 3.05
CA LEU A 116 -14.50 -27.46 3.12
C LEU A 116 -13.84 -28.14 4.32
N GLU A 117 -14.49 -28.12 5.48
CA GLU A 117 -13.95 -28.81 6.66
C GLU A 117 -13.91 -30.33 6.46
N SER A 118 -14.94 -30.90 5.81
CA SER A 118 -14.98 -32.33 5.47
C SER A 118 -13.90 -32.70 4.44
N GLU A 119 -13.69 -31.85 3.43
CA GLU A 119 -12.67 -32.06 2.41
C GLU A 119 -11.27 -31.97 3.02
N ARG A 120 -11.02 -31.00 3.89
CA ARG A 120 -9.75 -30.88 4.63
C ARG A 120 -9.43 -32.12 5.47
N LYS A 121 -10.43 -32.68 6.17
CA LYS A 121 -10.27 -33.93 6.94
C LYS A 121 -9.93 -35.09 6.02
N THR A 122 -10.57 -35.16 4.85
CA THR A 122 -10.30 -36.20 3.85
C THR A 122 -8.89 -36.08 3.28
N VAL A 123 -8.45 -34.86 2.95
CA VAL A 123 -7.08 -34.59 2.46
C VAL A 123 -6.04 -34.97 3.52
N GLN A 124 -6.25 -34.58 4.78
CA GLN A 124 -5.33 -34.97 5.87
C GLN A 124 -5.26 -36.49 6.06
N ALA A 125 -6.38 -37.19 5.95
CA ALA A 125 -6.40 -38.65 6.01
C ALA A 125 -5.63 -39.26 4.84
N LEU A 126 -5.84 -38.78 3.61
CA LEU A 126 -5.11 -39.24 2.42
C LEU A 126 -3.61 -38.96 2.51
N GLU A 127 -3.20 -37.79 3.02
CA GLU A 127 -1.78 -37.48 3.25
C GLU A 127 -1.17 -38.45 4.26
N SER A 128 -1.87 -38.73 5.36
CA SER A 128 -1.43 -39.71 6.37
C SER A 128 -1.31 -41.12 5.78
N ASP A 129 -2.32 -41.56 5.03
CA ASP A 129 -2.33 -42.88 4.38
C ASP A 129 -1.20 -42.99 3.35
N GLN A 130 -0.96 -41.92 2.58
CA GLN A 130 0.11 -41.91 1.59
C GLN A 130 1.50 -41.96 2.23
N VAL A 131 1.71 -41.28 3.36
CA VAL A 131 2.94 -41.43 4.16
C VAL A 131 3.10 -42.86 4.62
N SER A 132 2.05 -43.47 5.20
CA SER A 132 2.09 -44.85 5.69
C SER A 132 2.39 -45.86 4.56
N ILE A 133 1.78 -45.70 3.39
CA ILE A 133 2.01 -46.57 2.22
C ILE A 133 3.44 -46.40 1.68
N LEU A 134 3.96 -45.18 1.65
CA LEU A 134 5.35 -44.92 1.24
C LEU A 134 6.36 -45.54 2.22
N GLU A 135 6.09 -45.48 3.52
CA GLU A 135 6.90 -46.16 4.55
C GLU A 135 6.87 -47.69 4.36
N GLU A 136 5.70 -48.26 4.07
CA GLU A 136 5.55 -49.71 3.85
C GLU A 136 6.22 -50.18 2.54
N LEU A 137 6.04 -49.45 1.43
CA LEU A 137 6.63 -49.76 0.11
C LEU A 137 8.15 -49.60 0.09
N SER A 138 8.67 -48.58 0.78
CA SER A 138 10.11 -48.32 0.78
C SER A 138 10.88 -49.26 1.72
N LYS A 139 10.20 -49.97 2.64
CA LYS A 139 10.82 -50.76 3.74
C LYS A 139 11.78 -49.94 4.61
N PHE A 140 11.72 -48.62 4.50
CA PHE A 140 12.52 -47.66 5.23
C PHE A 140 11.57 -46.64 5.84
N SER A 141 11.77 -46.29 7.11
CA SER A 141 11.09 -45.15 7.70
C SER A 141 11.51 -43.85 7.00
N ALA A 142 10.68 -42.80 7.08
CA ALA A 142 11.01 -41.49 6.51
C ALA A 142 12.37 -40.94 7.02
N ALA A 143 12.76 -41.29 8.25
CA ALA A 143 14.06 -40.96 8.83
C ALA A 143 15.22 -41.72 8.15
N GLU A 144 15.07 -43.02 7.94
CA GLU A 144 16.08 -43.86 7.27
C GLU A 144 16.25 -43.50 5.79
N ALA A 145 15.16 -43.17 5.10
CA ALA A 145 15.21 -42.71 3.71
C ALA A 145 15.98 -41.38 3.58
N LYS A 146 15.77 -40.47 4.52
CA LYS A 146 16.52 -39.19 4.58
C LYS A 146 18.01 -39.42 4.84
N GLU A 147 18.34 -40.32 5.76
CA GLU A 147 19.73 -40.65 6.09
C GLU A 147 20.47 -41.30 4.92
N LEU A 148 19.83 -42.23 4.21
CA LEU A 148 20.38 -42.86 3.01
C LEU A 148 20.63 -41.83 1.88
N LEU A 149 19.74 -40.85 1.73
CA LEU A 149 19.86 -39.81 0.71
C LEU A 149 21.01 -38.86 1.03
N ILE A 150 21.16 -38.48 2.31
CA ILE A 150 22.29 -37.70 2.80
C ILE A 150 23.62 -38.46 2.59
N ASP A 151 23.68 -39.75 2.93
CA ASP A 151 24.89 -40.57 2.74
C ASP A 151 25.29 -40.69 1.26
N LYS A 152 24.33 -40.90 0.35
CA LYS A 152 24.58 -40.89 -1.09
C LYS A 152 25.09 -39.54 -1.60
N THR A 153 24.49 -38.44 -1.15
CA THR A 153 24.91 -37.10 -1.54
C THR A 153 26.33 -36.81 -1.04
N ASN A 154 26.67 -37.19 0.19
CA ASN A 154 28.01 -37.03 0.74
C ASN A 154 29.06 -37.81 -0.05
N LYS A 155 28.79 -39.07 -0.41
CA LYS A 155 29.70 -39.89 -1.24
C LYS A 155 29.94 -39.29 -2.63
N ASN A 156 28.90 -38.73 -3.25
CA ASN A 156 29.05 -38.04 -4.53
C ASN A 156 29.89 -36.76 -4.41
N ILE A 157 29.70 -35.99 -3.34
CA ILE A 157 30.50 -34.79 -3.06
C ILE A 157 31.97 -35.17 -2.82
N GLU A 158 32.25 -36.23 -2.07
CA GLU A 158 33.63 -36.72 -1.85
C GLU A 158 34.31 -37.08 -3.18
N PHE A 159 33.60 -37.73 -4.11
CA PHE A 159 34.14 -38.08 -5.41
C PHE A 159 34.45 -36.85 -6.27
N GLU A 160 33.56 -35.85 -6.29
CA GLU A 160 33.81 -34.60 -7.01
C GLU A 160 34.97 -33.81 -6.41
N LEU A 161 35.06 -33.73 -5.07
CA LEU A 161 36.18 -33.10 -4.39
C LEU A 161 37.50 -33.80 -4.71
N ALA A 162 37.53 -35.14 -4.71
CA ALA A 162 38.73 -35.89 -5.05
C ALA A 162 39.21 -35.61 -6.49
N LYS A 163 38.28 -35.43 -7.43
CA LYS A 163 38.60 -35.03 -8.80
C LYS A 163 39.21 -33.63 -8.86
N VAL A 164 38.59 -32.65 -8.19
CA VAL A 164 39.10 -31.28 -8.13
C VAL A 164 40.51 -31.23 -7.51
N TYR A 165 40.75 -31.97 -6.42
CA TYR A 165 42.07 -32.05 -5.80
C TYR A 165 43.11 -32.63 -6.74
N LYS A 166 42.78 -33.71 -7.47
CA LYS A 166 43.70 -34.33 -8.43
C LYS A 166 44.03 -33.40 -9.61
N ASP A 167 43.04 -32.68 -10.12
CA ASP A 167 43.24 -31.72 -11.20
C ASP A 167 44.11 -30.53 -10.73
N ALA A 168 43.86 -30.02 -9.52
CA ALA A 168 44.68 -28.97 -8.92
C ALA A 168 46.13 -29.42 -8.65
N GLU A 169 46.32 -30.64 -8.15
CA GLU A 169 47.65 -31.23 -7.94
C GLU A 169 48.41 -31.36 -9.27
N SER A 170 47.76 -31.85 -10.33
CA SER A 170 48.37 -31.95 -11.65
C SER A 170 48.77 -30.59 -12.21
N GLN A 171 47.96 -29.54 -11.99
CA GLN A 171 48.29 -28.19 -12.41
C GLN A 171 49.50 -27.65 -11.64
N MET A 172 49.55 -27.85 -10.32
CA MET A 172 50.69 -27.43 -9.49
C MET A 172 52.00 -28.08 -9.94
N TYR A 173 51.99 -29.38 -10.27
CA TYR A 173 53.19 -30.06 -10.78
C TYR A 173 53.66 -29.49 -12.13
N SER A 174 52.72 -29.17 -13.03
CA SER A 174 53.06 -28.54 -14.32
C SER A 174 53.68 -27.15 -14.12
N GLU A 175 53.07 -26.32 -13.28
CA GLU A 175 53.58 -24.97 -12.98
C GLU A 175 54.96 -25.01 -12.30
N ALA A 176 55.17 -25.99 -11.41
CA ALA A 176 56.46 -26.20 -10.77
C ALA A 176 57.56 -26.64 -11.76
N ASP A 177 57.24 -27.51 -12.71
CA ASP A 177 58.19 -27.96 -13.75
C ASP A 177 58.59 -26.80 -14.69
N ASP A 178 57.61 -25.99 -15.13
CA ASP A 178 57.87 -24.81 -15.95
C ASP A 178 58.76 -23.80 -15.22
N LYS A 179 58.49 -23.56 -13.93
CA LYS A 179 59.31 -22.69 -13.08
C LYS A 179 60.73 -23.22 -12.93
N ALA A 180 60.89 -24.54 -12.75
CA ALA A 180 62.20 -25.17 -12.61
C ALA A 180 63.04 -25.02 -13.90
N LYS A 181 62.41 -25.21 -15.07
CA LYS A 181 63.06 -24.99 -16.37
C LYS A 181 63.51 -23.54 -16.55
N GLU A 182 62.68 -22.57 -16.17
CA GLU A 182 63.02 -21.14 -16.22
C GLU A 182 64.26 -20.82 -15.37
N ILE A 183 64.30 -21.32 -14.13
CA ILE A 183 65.43 -21.12 -13.20
C ILE A 183 66.71 -21.73 -13.76
N LEU A 184 66.64 -22.95 -14.30
CA LEU A 184 67.80 -23.62 -14.89
C LEU A 184 68.33 -22.87 -16.12
N ALA A 185 67.44 -22.44 -17.02
CA ALA A 185 67.82 -21.68 -18.20
C ALA A 185 68.49 -20.34 -17.82
N SER A 186 67.93 -19.61 -16.85
CA SER A 186 68.50 -18.36 -16.35
C SER A 186 69.87 -18.56 -15.70
N SER A 187 70.03 -19.65 -14.94
CA SER A 187 71.30 -20.00 -14.30
C SER A 187 72.37 -20.34 -15.33
N MET A 188 72.04 -21.14 -16.34
CA MET A 188 72.97 -21.47 -17.43
C MET A 188 73.42 -20.22 -18.20
N GLN A 189 72.49 -19.32 -18.54
CA GLN A 189 72.81 -18.07 -19.23
C GLN A 189 73.78 -17.18 -18.42
N ARG A 190 73.67 -17.19 -17.08
CA ARG A 190 74.52 -16.38 -16.20
C ARG A 190 75.96 -16.88 -16.07
N TYR A 191 76.18 -18.20 -16.04
CA TYR A 191 77.50 -18.77 -15.72
C TYR A 191 78.28 -19.28 -16.95
N ALA A 192 77.66 -19.37 -18.12
CA ALA A 192 78.30 -19.94 -19.31
C ALA A 192 79.54 -19.16 -19.80
N SER A 193 79.62 -17.84 -19.61
CA SER A 193 80.76 -17.04 -20.08
C SER A 193 81.99 -17.13 -19.18
N GLU A 194 81.81 -17.39 -17.90
CA GLU A 194 82.89 -17.41 -16.90
C GLU A 194 83.64 -18.76 -16.93
N VAL A 195 82.90 -19.87 -17.06
CA VAL A 195 83.47 -21.23 -17.06
C VAL A 195 84.30 -21.53 -18.32
N VAL A 196 83.93 -21.01 -19.48
CA VAL A 196 84.64 -21.28 -20.75
C VAL A 196 86.02 -20.62 -20.80
N ARG A 197 86.23 -19.51 -20.07
CA ARG A 197 87.49 -18.78 -20.08
C ARG A 197 88.57 -19.45 -19.23
N ASP A 198 88.19 -20.04 -18.11
CA ASP A 198 89.11 -20.71 -17.19
C ASP A 198 89.58 -22.09 -17.69
N SER A 199 88.86 -22.73 -18.61
CA SER A 199 89.22 -24.08 -19.09
C SER A 199 90.07 -24.11 -20.36
N SER A 200 90.24 -23.01 -21.09
CA SER A 200 90.77 -23.03 -22.47
C SER A 200 92.12 -22.34 -22.69
N VAL A 201 92.65 -21.61 -21.70
CA VAL A 201 93.93 -20.90 -21.83
C VAL A 201 94.84 -21.21 -20.64
N SER A 202 96.06 -21.67 -20.92
CA SER A 202 97.09 -21.97 -19.92
C SER A 202 98.39 -21.24 -20.25
N SER A 203 98.99 -20.58 -19.27
CA SER A 203 100.26 -19.86 -19.45
C SER A 203 101.44 -20.72 -19.00
N ILE A 204 102.48 -20.80 -19.84
CA ILE A 204 103.70 -21.56 -19.58
C ILE A 204 104.88 -20.60 -19.47
N ASN A 205 105.59 -20.66 -18.35
CA ASN A 205 106.81 -19.89 -18.13
C ASN A 205 108.02 -20.58 -18.77
N LEU A 206 108.83 -19.80 -19.49
CA LEU A 206 110.02 -20.25 -20.20
C LEU A 206 111.29 -19.89 -19.40
N PRO A 207 112.31 -20.77 -19.40
CA PRO A 207 113.50 -20.59 -18.57
C PRO A 207 114.46 -19.49 -19.06
N ASN A 208 114.33 -18.99 -20.29
CA ASN A 208 115.06 -17.83 -20.82
C ASN A 208 114.44 -17.34 -22.17
N GLU A 209 114.75 -16.10 -22.57
CA GLU A 209 114.30 -15.54 -23.86
C GLU A 209 114.86 -16.31 -25.07
N GLU A 210 116.02 -16.94 -24.96
CA GLU A 210 116.61 -17.72 -26.06
C GLU A 210 115.70 -18.91 -26.44
N MET A 211 115.07 -19.55 -25.44
CA MET A 211 114.07 -20.60 -25.65
C MET A 211 112.81 -20.07 -26.32
N LYS A 212 112.34 -18.86 -25.97
CA LYS A 212 111.22 -18.19 -26.66
C LYS A 212 111.55 -17.96 -28.14
N GLY A 213 112.75 -17.45 -28.43
CA GLY A 213 113.23 -17.26 -29.81
C GLY A 213 113.33 -18.56 -30.61
N ARG A 214 113.71 -19.68 -29.98
CA ARG A 214 113.73 -21.02 -30.61
C ARG A 214 112.34 -21.60 -30.85
N ILE A 215 111.39 -21.39 -29.93
CA ILE A 215 109.99 -21.82 -30.08
C ILE A 215 109.31 -21.04 -31.21
N ILE A 216 109.62 -19.76 -31.40
CA ILE A 216 109.10 -18.99 -32.53
C ILE A 216 109.79 -19.43 -33.84
N GLY A 217 111.13 -19.47 -33.84
CA GLY A 217 111.96 -19.77 -35.01
C GLY A 217 111.97 -18.65 -36.04
N ARG A 218 112.95 -18.68 -36.97
CA ARG A 218 113.04 -17.66 -38.04
C ARG A 218 111.76 -17.66 -38.89
N GLU A 219 111.10 -16.51 -38.95
CA GLU A 219 109.81 -16.29 -39.62
C GLU A 219 108.62 -17.09 -39.04
N GLY A 220 108.68 -17.47 -37.76
CA GLY A 220 107.58 -18.19 -37.10
C GLY A 220 107.41 -19.63 -37.57
N ARG A 221 108.44 -20.22 -38.21
CA ARG A 221 108.36 -21.59 -38.73
C ARG A 221 108.18 -22.63 -37.64
N ASN A 222 108.82 -22.46 -36.49
CA ASN A 222 108.71 -23.43 -35.40
C ASN A 222 107.36 -23.34 -34.71
N ILE A 223 106.85 -22.13 -34.43
CA ILE A 223 105.55 -21.97 -33.77
C ILE A 223 104.44 -22.58 -34.62
N ARG A 224 104.40 -22.28 -35.93
CA ARG A 224 103.42 -22.90 -36.84
C ARG A 224 103.56 -24.41 -36.97
N ALA A 225 104.78 -24.94 -36.89
CA ALA A 225 104.99 -26.39 -36.91
C ALA A 225 104.47 -27.03 -35.61
N ILE A 226 104.65 -26.39 -34.47
CA ILE A 226 104.12 -26.84 -33.18
C ILE A 226 102.59 -26.74 -33.20
N GLU A 227 102.01 -25.59 -33.59
CA GLU A 227 100.56 -25.40 -33.69
C GLU A 227 99.92 -26.42 -34.64
N ASN A 228 100.48 -26.64 -35.82
CA ASN A 228 99.95 -27.63 -36.77
C ASN A 228 100.10 -29.08 -36.30
N SER A 229 101.13 -29.40 -35.50
CA SER A 229 101.36 -30.77 -35.02
C SER A 229 100.57 -31.11 -33.77
N THR A 230 100.28 -30.11 -32.92
CA THR A 230 99.60 -30.29 -31.64
C THR A 230 98.14 -29.82 -31.67
N GLY A 231 97.76 -28.96 -32.62
CA GLY A 231 96.40 -28.41 -32.73
C GLY A 231 96.07 -27.34 -31.69
N VAL A 232 97.07 -26.82 -30.98
CA VAL A 232 96.93 -25.71 -30.03
C VAL A 232 97.39 -24.41 -30.67
N ASP A 233 96.83 -23.28 -30.23
CA ASP A 233 97.28 -21.95 -30.65
C ASP A 233 98.27 -21.40 -29.61
N LEU A 234 99.46 -21.01 -30.06
CA LEU A 234 100.51 -20.46 -29.19
C LEU A 234 100.51 -18.93 -29.32
N ILE A 235 100.00 -18.26 -28.29
CA ILE A 235 99.89 -16.81 -28.22
C ILE A 235 101.16 -16.25 -27.57
N VAL A 236 101.91 -15.46 -28.34
CA VAL A 236 103.14 -14.82 -27.89
C VAL A 236 102.82 -13.40 -27.41
N ASP A 237 102.78 -13.23 -26.09
CA ASP A 237 102.58 -11.92 -25.45
C ASP A 237 103.92 -11.16 -25.27
N GLU A 238 103.81 -9.88 -24.89
CA GLU A 238 104.93 -8.95 -24.68
C GLU A 238 105.86 -9.34 -23.50
N GLU A 239 105.45 -10.26 -22.64
CA GLU A 239 106.27 -10.72 -21.52
C GLU A 239 107.43 -11.62 -21.97
N PRO A 240 108.68 -11.29 -21.62
CA PRO A 240 109.87 -11.94 -22.19
C PRO A 240 110.00 -13.44 -21.82
N GLU A 241 109.46 -13.86 -20.66
CA GLU A 241 109.65 -15.20 -20.10
C GLU A 241 108.38 -16.07 -20.09
N SER A 242 107.32 -15.74 -20.83
CA SER A 242 106.09 -16.55 -20.89
C SER A 242 105.51 -16.67 -22.31
N ILE A 243 104.81 -17.78 -22.56
CA ILE A 243 103.95 -17.99 -23.74
C ILE A 243 102.61 -18.56 -23.25
N SER A 244 101.51 -18.04 -23.79
CA SER A 244 100.17 -18.53 -23.49
C SER A 244 99.74 -19.57 -24.54
N VAL A 245 99.28 -20.72 -24.07
CA VAL A 245 98.74 -21.80 -24.92
C VAL A 245 97.22 -21.77 -24.81
N SER A 246 96.56 -21.61 -25.95
CA SER A 246 95.11 -21.67 -26.08
C SER A 246 94.72 -22.98 -26.74
N CYS A 247 93.89 -23.78 -26.06
CA CYS A 247 93.31 -25.00 -26.62
C CYS A 247 91.81 -25.02 -26.36
N PHE A 248 91.03 -25.28 -27.41
CA PHE A 248 89.57 -25.40 -27.31
C PHE A 248 89.12 -26.67 -26.57
N ASP A 249 89.98 -27.68 -26.46
CA ASP A 249 89.71 -28.95 -25.77
C ASP A 249 90.74 -29.16 -24.63
N PRO A 250 90.35 -29.05 -23.35
CA PRO A 250 91.27 -29.16 -22.22
C PRO A 250 91.87 -30.56 -22.01
N ILE A 251 91.41 -31.58 -22.75
CA ILE A 251 91.82 -32.98 -22.59
C ILE A 251 92.83 -33.41 -23.69
N ARG A 252 92.97 -32.63 -24.77
CA ARG A 252 93.73 -33.05 -25.96
C ARG A 252 95.17 -32.57 -26.00
#